data_AF-A0A967LEI1-F1
#
_entry.id   AF-A0A967LEI1-F1
#
_cell.length_a   1.000
_cell.length_b   1.000
_cell.length_c   1.000
_cell.angle_alpha   90.00
_cell.angle_beta   90.00
_cell.angle_gamma   90.00
#
_symmetry.space_group_name_H-M   'P 1'
#
loop_
_entity.id
_entity.type
_entity.pdbx_description
1 polymer ?
#
loop_
_entity_poly.entity_id
_entity_poly.type
_entity_poly.pdbx_seq_one_letter_code
_entity_poly.pdbx_strand_id
1 'polypeptide(L)' 'MELGDLDAARARSEESLEASRKIGDPLEQAGAHIILGRLVMALGEYGEAEAHLLQALRLARSLP' A
#
# COMPACT_ATOMS: atom_id res chain seq x y z
N MET A 1 12.71 -14.42 7.45
CA MET A 1 12.27 -13.39 6.48
C MET A 1 13.00 -12.15 6.89
N GLU A 2 14.15 -11.97 6.25
CA GLU A 2 15.12 -10.93 6.57
C GLU A 2 14.62 -9.58 6.04
N LEU A 3 15.04 -8.49 6.67
CA LEU A 3 14.66 -7.11 6.33
C LEU A 3 14.74 -6.80 4.83
N GLY A 4 15.64 -7.45 4.08
CA GLY A 4 15.75 -7.29 2.63
C GLY A 4 14.50 -7.67 1.82
N ASP A 5 13.69 -8.62 2.28
CA ASP A 5 12.43 -8.96 1.62
C ASP A 5 11.37 -7.87 1.83
N LEU A 6 11.43 -7.17 2.97
CA LEU A 6 10.49 -6.08 3.31
C LEU A 6 10.80 -4.82 2.51
N ASP A 7 12.08 -4.47 2.35
CA ASP A 7 12.50 -3.33 1.52
C ASP A 7 12.14 -3.56 0.04
N ALA A 8 12.37 -4.76 -0.48
CA ALA A 8 11.99 -5.10 -1.85
C ALA A 8 10.45 -5.08 -2.04
N ALA A 9 9.69 -5.55 -1.06
CA ALA A 9 8.23 -5.49 -1.09
C ALA A 9 7.71 -4.06 -1.00
N ARG A 10 8.36 -3.19 -0.22
CA ARG A 10 8.04 -1.77 -0.13
C ARG A 10 8.24 -1.09 -1.48
N ALA A 11 9.43 -1.21 -2.07
CA ALA A 11 9.77 -0.59 -3.35
C ALA A 11 8.78 -1.00 -4.46
N ARG A 12 8.49 -2.31 -4.58
CA ARG A 12 7.51 -2.81 -5.56
C ARG A 12 6.11 -2.26 -5.34
N SER A 13 5.70 -2.11 -4.08
CA SER A 13 4.37 -1.58 -3.75
C SER A 13 4.27 -0.07 -4.03
N GLU A 14 5.35 0.69 -3.80
CA GLU A 14 5.45 2.10 -4.15
C GLU A 14 5.43 2.32 -5.68
N GLU A 15 6.16 1.50 -6.43
CA GLU A 15 6.12 1.50 -7.90
C GLU A 15 4.71 1.18 -8.44
N SER A 16 4.06 0.16 -7.89
CA SER A 16 2.68 -0.20 -8.25
C SER A 16 1.70 0.92 -7.91
N LEU A 17 1.87 1.60 -6.77
CA LEU A 17 1.06 2.75 -6.39
C LEU A 17 1.25 3.92 -7.37
N GLU A 18 2.47 4.17 -7.82
CA GLU A 18 2.74 5.24 -8.79
C GLU A 18 2.17 4.90 -10.18
N ALA A 19 2.32 3.65 -10.63
CA ALA A 19 1.76 3.18 -11.90
C ALA A 19 0.23 3.24 -11.90
N SER A 20 -0.41 2.71 -10.86
CA SER A 20 -1.87 2.71 -10.71
C SER A 20 -2.46 4.12 -10.60
N ARG A 21 -1.73 5.08 -10.00
CA ARG A 21 -2.09 6.51 -10.03
C ARG A 21 -2.02 7.11 -11.43
N LYS A 22 -1.03 6.74 -12.25
CA LYS A 22 -0.89 7.24 -13.63
C LYS A 22 -2.01 6.75 -14.54
N ILE A 23 -2.46 5.51 -14.37
CA ILE A 23 -3.54 4.92 -15.17
C ILE A 23 -4.94 5.19 -14.59
N GLY A 24 -5.01 5.76 -13.38
CA GLY A 24 -6.28 6.07 -12.72
C GLY A 24 -7.05 4.84 -12.25
N ASP A 25 -6.36 3.77 -11.84
CA ASP A 25 -6.98 2.55 -11.31
C ASP A 25 -7.07 2.60 -9.77
N PRO A 26 -8.23 2.96 -9.20
CA PRO A 26 -8.41 3.00 -7.75
C PRO A 26 -8.33 1.63 -7.07
N LEU A 27 -8.61 0.53 -7.77
CA LEU A 27 -8.53 -0.82 -7.21
C LEU A 27 -7.08 -1.26 -7.03
N GLU A 28 -6.22 -1.05 -8.03
CA GLU A 28 -4.79 -1.30 -7.89
C GLU A 28 -4.16 -0.40 -6.83
N GLN A 29 -4.54 0.88 -6.78
CA GLN A 29 -4.06 1.80 -5.74
C GLN A 29 -4.44 1.32 -4.34
N ALA A 30 -5.66 0.81 -4.16
CA ALA A 30 -6.09 0.24 -2.88
C ALA A 30 -5.28 -1.01 -2.51
N GLY A 31 -5.01 -1.88 -3.47
CA GLY A 31 -4.17 -3.07 -3.29
C GLY A 31 -2.75 -2.72 -2.83
N ALA A 32 -2.11 -1.76 -3.50
CA ALA A 32 -0.77 -1.30 -3.14
C ALA A 32 -0.73 -0.71 -1.72
N HIS A 33 -1.74 0.08 -1.34
CA HIS A 33 -1.87 0.61 0.01
C HIS A 33 -2.09 -0.47 1.07
N ILE A 34 -2.84 -1.54 0.78
CA ILE A 34 -2.99 -2.67 1.71
C ILE A 34 -1.64 -3.37 1.95
N ILE A 35 -0.85 -3.56 0.90
CA ILE A 35 0.46 -4.22 1.02
C ILE A 35 1.41 -3.36 1.84
N LEU A 36 1.51 -2.06 1.55
CA LEU A 36 2.32 -1.11 2.33
C LEU A 36 1.90 -1.08 3.80
N GLY A 37 0.59 -1.00 4.07
CA GLY A 37 0.07 -1.02 5.43
C GLY A 37 0.48 -2.28 6.20
N ARG A 38 0.43 -3.46 5.55
CA ARG A 38 0.87 -4.72 6.17
C ARG A 38 2.38 -4.79 6.40
N LEU A 39 3.18 -4.23 5.50
CA LEU A 39 4.64 -4.19 5.63
C LEU A 39 5.05 -3.34 6.83
N VAL A 40 4.53 -2.12 6.95
CA VAL A 40 4.88 -1.23 8.06
C VAL A 40 4.26 -1.67 9.39
N MET A 41 3.11 -2.38 9.39
CA MET A 41 2.64 -3.10 10.59
C MET A 41 3.65 -4.15 11.07
N ALA A 42 4.27 -4.89 10.16
CA ALA A 42 5.27 -5.91 10.52
C ALA A 42 6.54 -5.29 11.12
N LEU A 43 6.80 -4.01 10.83
CA LEU A 43 7.89 -3.21 11.40
C LEU A 43 7.51 -2.51 12.73
N GLY A 44 6.24 -2.62 13.17
CA GLY A 44 5.74 -1.97 14.38
C GLY A 44 5.32 -0.50 14.18
N GLU A 45 5.30 -0.02 12.94
CA GLU A 45 4.95 1.35 12.58
C GLU A 45 3.44 1.50 12.36
N TYR A 46 2.68 1.33 13.45
CA TYR A 46 1.21 1.27 13.38
C TYR A 46 0.55 2.56 12.84
N GLY A 47 1.16 3.73 13.06
CA GLY A 47 0.63 4.99 12.53
C GLY A 47 0.71 5.09 11.01
N GLU A 48 1.83 4.64 10.43
CA GLU A 48 1.98 4.58 8.96
C GLU A 48 1.07 3.51 8.36
N ALA A 49 0.91 2.39 9.06
CA ALA A 49 -0.03 1.34 8.66
C ALA A 49 -1.47 1.84 8.58
N GLU A 50 -1.93 2.54 9.62
CA GLU A 50 -3.27 3.11 9.67
C GLU A 50 -3.49 4.07 8.51
N ALA A 51 -2.52 4.96 8.22
CA ALA A 51 -2.62 5.89 7.11
C ALA A 51 -2.80 5.18 5.76
N HIS A 52 -2.03 4.12 5.52
CA HIS A 52 -2.14 3.31 4.31
C HIS A 52 -3.47 2.57 4.21
N LEU A 53 -3.91 1.91 5.29
CA LEU A 53 -5.18 1.18 5.31
C LEU A 53 -6.37 2.13 5.13
N LEU A 54 -6.34 3.34 5.70
CA LEU A 54 -7.35 4.36 5.49
C LEU A 54 -7.40 4.86 4.04
N GLN A 55 -6.25 4.99 3.37
CA GLN A 55 -6.24 5.31 1.93
C GLN A 55 -6.86 4.19 1.10
N ALA A 56 -6.50 2.93 1.37
CA ALA A 56 -7.11 1.79 0.70
C ALA A 56 -8.64 1.75 0.88
N LEU A 57 -9.12 2.01 2.10
CA LEU A 57 -10.55 2.08 2.40
C LEU A 57 -11.24 3.22 1.65
N ARG A 58 -10.63 4.40 1.55
CA ARG A 58 -11.18 5.53 0.79
C ARG A 58 -11.32 5.19 -0.69
N LEU A 59 -10.28 4.59 -1.27
CA LEU A 59 -10.26 4.18 -2.67
C LEU A 59 -11.31 3.09 -2.95
N ALA A 60 -11.37 2.06 -2.12
CA ALA A 60 -12.36 0.98 -2.25
C ALA A 60 -13.80 1.50 -2.14
N ARG A 61 -14.06 2.51 -1.29
CA ARG A 61 -15.37 3.16 -1.17
C ARG A 61 -15.71 4.09 -2.34
N SER A 62 -14.72 4.50 -3.12
CA SER A 62 -14.91 5.33 -4.32
C SER A 62 -15.25 4.51 -5.56
N LEU A 63 -15.08 3.18 -5.49
CA LEU A 63 -15.50 2.26 -6.55
C LEU A 63 -17.04 2.15 -6.59
N PRO A 64 -17.64 2.12 -7.79
CA PRO A 64 -19.09 2.00 -7.97
C PRO A 64 -19.64 0.60 -7.64
#